data_AF-A0A935KRH7-F1
#
_entry.id   AF-A0A935KRH7-F1
#
_cell.length_a   1.000
_cell.length_b   1.000
_cell.length_c   1.000
_cell.angle_alpha   90.00
_cell.angle_beta   90.00
_cell.angle_gamma   90.00
#
_symmetry.space_group_name_H-M   'P 1'
#
loop_
_entity.id
_entity.type
_entity.pdbx_description
1 polymer ?
#
loop_
_entity_poly.entity_id
_entity_poly.type
_entity_poly.pdbx_seq_one_letter_code
_entity_poly.pdbx_strand_id
1 'polypeptide(L)'
;MLTDRLMHLTIAGGSEWVMVLLLALSVISISVVVERGLFFRRRRRQLDRVDRALLPLLSGADSGALRRAVAELEDPLLQAALDSAWTREPAAAEKIVASLLSRERLYLERRLTFLGTLGNNAPFIGLFGTVLGIIRAFNDLAVNTRAGSSAVMAGISEALVATAIGLFVAIPAVIAFNYFQRQVDRLLSTTEALSQALLASAQEVGAGGGASTRTS
;
A
#
# COMPACT_ATOMS: atom_id res chain seq x y z
N MET A 1 20.30 8.66 -37.45
CA MET A 1 20.29 7.18 -37.25
C MET A 1 19.55 6.72 -35.98
N LEU A 2 19.76 7.32 -34.79
CA LEU A 2 18.86 7.08 -33.63
C LEU A 2 17.66 8.02 -33.61
N THR A 3 17.91 9.29 -33.94
CA THR A 3 16.90 10.35 -34.07
C THR A 3 15.79 10.00 -35.06
N ASP A 4 16.13 9.45 -36.23
CA ASP A 4 15.14 9.09 -37.27
C ASP A 4 14.22 7.93 -36.86
N ARG A 5 14.77 6.94 -36.13
CA ARG A 5 13.97 5.81 -35.61
C ARG A 5 13.05 6.26 -34.48
N LEU A 6 13.53 7.16 -33.61
CA LEU A 6 12.70 7.76 -32.57
C LEU A 6 11.61 8.65 -33.18
N MET A 7 11.92 9.43 -34.22
CA MET A 7 10.93 10.22 -34.95
C MET A 7 9.84 9.36 -35.60
N HIS A 8 10.19 8.24 -36.25
CA HIS A 8 9.16 7.35 -36.81
C HIS A 8 8.21 6.78 -35.75
N LEU A 9 8.75 6.46 -34.56
CA LEU A 9 7.97 5.92 -33.44
C LEU A 9 7.07 6.99 -32.80
N THR A 10 7.53 8.23 -32.73
CA THR A 10 6.73 9.36 -32.20
C THR A 10 5.69 9.87 -33.20
N ILE A 11 5.99 9.85 -34.50
CA ILE A 11 5.08 10.31 -35.56
C ILE A 11 3.96 9.31 -35.82
N ALA A 12 4.22 8.00 -35.73
CA ALA A 12 3.20 6.97 -36.01
C ALA A 12 2.10 6.85 -34.94
N GLY A 13 2.35 7.27 -33.70
CA GLY A 13 1.40 7.12 -32.58
C GLY A 13 1.10 8.39 -31.77
N GLY A 14 1.85 9.49 -31.95
CA GLY A 14 1.63 10.76 -31.26
C GLY A 14 1.54 10.66 -29.73
N SER A 15 0.60 11.42 -29.14
CA SER A 15 0.22 11.36 -27.72
C SER A 15 -0.86 10.32 -27.41
N GLU A 16 -1.49 9.74 -28.43
CA GLU A 16 -2.64 8.82 -28.27
C GLU A 16 -2.30 7.57 -27.47
N TRP A 17 -1.16 6.93 -27.78
CA TRP A 17 -0.74 5.74 -27.05
C TRP A 17 -0.43 6.04 -25.57
N VAL A 18 0.06 7.25 -25.26
CA VAL A 18 0.30 7.70 -23.89
C VAL A 18 -1.02 7.83 -23.14
N MET A 19 -2.05 8.38 -23.79
CA MET A 19 -3.39 8.48 -23.20
C MET A 19 -4.00 7.10 -22.96
N VAL A 20 -3.87 6.17 -23.92
CA VAL A 20 -4.34 4.78 -23.75
C VAL A 20 -3.60 4.09 -22.60
N LEU A 21 -2.28 4.26 -22.49
CA LEU A 21 -1.50 3.76 -21.37
C LEU A 21 -1.98 4.34 -20.02
N LEU A 22 -2.18 5.66 -19.95
CA LEU A 22 -2.66 6.32 -18.73
C LEU A 22 -4.06 5.85 -18.35
N LEU A 23 -4.96 5.65 -19.32
CA LEU A 23 -6.29 5.11 -19.08
C LEU A 23 -6.23 3.67 -18.57
N ALA A 24 -5.39 2.81 -19.16
CA ALA A 24 -5.18 1.45 -18.67
C ALA A 24 -4.63 1.44 -17.23
N LEU A 25 -3.65 2.28 -16.93
CA LEU A 25 -3.10 2.44 -15.57
C LEU A 25 -4.14 2.98 -14.58
N SER A 26 -5.05 3.85 -15.03
CA SER A 26 -6.17 4.34 -14.23
C SER A 26 -7.11 3.22 -13.81
N VAL A 27 -7.48 2.34 -14.74
CA VAL A 27 -8.34 1.18 -14.45
C VAL A 27 -7.68 0.24 -13.44
N ILE A 28 -6.38 -0.04 -13.62
CA ILE A 28 -5.61 -0.86 -12.67
C ILE A 28 -5.55 -0.18 -11.29
N SER A 29 -5.31 1.13 -11.25
CA SER A 29 -5.28 1.92 -10.01
C SER A 29 -6.60 1.78 -9.25
N ILE A 30 -7.73 2.05 -9.91
CA ILE A 30 -9.07 1.94 -9.32
C ILE A 30 -9.34 0.52 -8.82
N SER A 31 -8.97 -0.51 -9.61
CA SER A 31 -9.11 -1.91 -9.19
C SER A 31 -8.36 -2.18 -7.88
N VAL A 32 -7.11 -1.72 -7.76
CA VAL A 32 -6.31 -1.90 -6.54
C VAL A 32 -6.91 -1.10 -5.37
N VAL A 33 -7.42 0.12 -5.61
CA VAL A 33 -8.10 0.93 -4.58
C VAL A 33 -9.32 0.22 -4.02
N VAL A 34 -10.17 -0.33 -4.88
CA VAL A 34 -11.39 -1.04 -4.46
C VAL A 34 -11.04 -2.30 -3.69
N GLU A 35 -10.11 -3.11 -4.21
CA GLU A 35 -9.68 -4.34 -3.55
C GLU A 35 -9.10 -4.04 -2.16
N ARG A 36 -8.20 -3.05 -2.05
CA ARG A 36 -7.58 -2.66 -0.78
C ARG A 36 -8.61 -2.04 0.18
N GLY A 37 -9.55 -1.25 -0.33
CA GLY A 37 -10.65 -0.71 0.45
C GLY A 37 -11.49 -1.79 1.13
N LEU A 38 -11.83 -2.85 0.40
CA LEU A 38 -12.56 -4.00 0.96
C LEU A 38 -11.69 -4.81 1.93
N PHE A 39 -10.43 -5.05 1.59
CA PHE A 39 -9.48 -5.78 2.42
C PHE A 39 -9.27 -5.10 3.79
N PHE A 40 -8.92 -3.81 3.81
CA PHE A 40 -8.69 -3.07 5.07
C PHE A 40 -9.97 -2.90 5.88
N ARG A 41 -11.14 -2.71 5.22
CA ARG A 41 -12.42 -2.64 5.94
C ARG A 41 -12.76 -3.94 6.66
N ARG A 42 -12.42 -5.09 6.07
CA ARG A 42 -12.59 -6.41 6.72
C ARG A 42 -11.61 -6.57 7.88
N ARG A 43 -10.31 -6.30 7.66
CA ARG A 43 -9.26 -6.46 8.67
C ARG A 43 -9.44 -5.54 9.88
N ARG A 44 -9.85 -4.28 9.66
CA ARG A 44 -10.16 -3.34 10.74
C ARG A 44 -11.28 -3.83 11.65
N ARG A 45 -12.36 -4.37 11.07
CA ARG A 45 -13.48 -4.95 11.86
C ARG A 45 -13.04 -6.17 12.68
N GLN A 46 -12.05 -6.93 12.20
CA GLN A 46 -11.47 -8.05 12.95
C GLN A 46 -10.67 -7.52 14.14
N LEU A 47 -9.77 -6.56 13.94
CA LEU A 47 -9.00 -5.96 15.04
C LEU A 47 -9.87 -5.27 16.09
N ASP A 48 -10.92 -4.55 15.69
CA ASP A 48 -11.85 -3.95 16.65
C ASP A 48 -12.61 -5.00 17.50
N ARG A 49 -12.67 -6.26 17.06
CA ARG A 49 -13.18 -7.39 17.85
C ARG A 49 -12.10 -7.98 18.75
N VAL A 50 -10.89 -8.15 18.21
CA VAL A 50 -9.70 -8.60 18.94
C VAL A 50 -9.48 -7.74 20.18
N ASP A 51 -9.40 -6.43 19.98
CA ASP A 51 -9.11 -5.46 21.02
C ASP A 51 -10.16 -5.51 22.13
N ARG A 52 -11.45 -5.52 21.76
CA ARG A 52 -12.56 -5.64 22.72
C ARG A 52 -12.61 -6.98 23.47
N ALA A 53 -12.13 -8.06 22.85
CA ALA A 53 -12.13 -9.38 23.47
C ALA A 53 -10.88 -9.60 24.35
N LEU A 54 -9.71 -9.12 23.94
CA LEU A 54 -8.44 -9.34 24.62
C LEU A 54 -8.17 -8.34 25.74
N LEU A 55 -8.50 -7.05 25.56
CA LEU A 55 -8.21 -6.02 26.57
C LEU A 55 -8.77 -6.36 27.97
N PRO A 56 -10.00 -6.87 28.14
CA PRO A 56 -10.53 -7.24 29.47
C PRO A 56 -9.89 -8.50 30.05
N LEU A 57 -9.31 -9.37 29.21
CA LEU A 57 -8.70 -10.63 29.65
C LEU A 57 -7.25 -10.44 30.09
N LEU A 58 -6.58 -9.42 29.57
CA LEU A 58 -5.21 -9.05 29.94
C LEU A 58 -5.09 -8.61 31.40
N SER A 59 -6.15 -8.02 31.98
CA SER A 59 -6.16 -7.59 33.39
C SER A 59 -6.41 -8.72 34.39
N GLY A 60 -6.81 -9.91 33.93
CA GLY A 60 -7.18 -11.05 34.78
C GLY A 60 -6.25 -12.26 34.73
N ALA A 61 -5.22 -12.25 33.86
CA ALA A 61 -4.19 -13.29 33.72
C ALA A 61 -4.71 -14.75 33.57
N ASP A 62 -5.94 -14.97 33.09
CA ASP A 62 -6.39 -16.32 32.74
C ASP A 62 -5.82 -16.72 31.37
N SER A 63 -4.64 -17.37 31.42
CA SER A 63 -3.95 -17.90 30.25
C SER A 63 -4.81 -18.84 29.38
N GLY A 64 -5.81 -19.51 29.96
CA GLY A 64 -6.75 -20.37 29.24
C GLY A 64 -7.83 -19.60 28.48
N ALA A 65 -8.32 -18.49 29.03
CA ALA A 65 -9.22 -17.58 28.33
C ALA A 65 -8.50 -16.84 27.20
N LEU A 66 -7.26 -16.42 27.43
CA LEU A 66 -6.43 -15.73 26.43
C LEU A 66 -6.13 -16.62 25.22
N ARG A 67 -5.78 -17.89 25.45
CA ARG A 67 -5.57 -18.89 24.38
C ARG A 67 -6.81 -19.11 23.54
N ARG A 68 -7.99 -19.22 24.16
CA ARG A 68 -9.26 -19.38 23.44
C ARG A 68 -9.61 -18.13 22.63
N ALA A 69 -9.46 -16.95 23.22
CA ALA A 69 -9.71 -15.69 22.54
C ALA A 69 -8.80 -15.55 21.31
N VAL A 70 -7.49 -15.75 21.44
CA VAL A 70 -6.55 -15.67 20.30
C VAL A 70 -6.83 -16.75 19.24
N ALA A 71 -7.26 -17.95 19.62
CA ALA A 71 -7.65 -19.00 18.69
C ALA A 71 -8.90 -18.63 17.87
N GLU A 72 -9.93 -18.05 18.50
CA GLU A 72 -11.15 -17.59 17.82
C GLU A 72 -10.90 -16.44 16.85
N LEU A 73 -9.83 -15.69 17.05
CA LEU A 73 -9.51 -14.52 16.25
C LEU A 73 -8.81 -14.85 14.93
N GLU A 74 -8.35 -16.10 14.75
CA GLU A 74 -7.67 -16.61 13.55
C GLU A 74 -6.55 -15.68 13.04
N ASP A 75 -5.87 -14.97 13.95
CA ASP A 75 -4.78 -14.09 13.59
C ASP A 75 -3.43 -14.80 13.77
N PRO A 76 -2.70 -15.15 12.69
CA PRO A 76 -1.46 -15.90 12.79
C PRO A 76 -0.38 -15.17 13.58
N LEU A 77 -0.39 -13.83 13.55
CA LEU A 77 0.60 -13.02 14.24
C LEU A 77 0.37 -13.07 15.76
N LEU A 78 -0.90 -12.94 16.20
CA LEU A 78 -1.24 -13.02 17.62
C LEU A 78 -1.08 -14.44 18.16
N GLN A 79 -1.38 -15.47 17.37
CA GLN A 79 -1.13 -16.87 17.74
C GLN A 79 0.36 -17.13 17.95
N ALA A 80 1.21 -16.69 17.02
CA ALA A 80 2.66 -16.83 17.16
C ALA A 80 3.22 -16.01 18.34
N ALA A 81 2.67 -14.80 18.58
CA ALA A 81 3.02 -13.99 19.74
C ALA A 81 2.69 -14.72 21.05
N LEU A 82 1.46 -15.26 21.15
CA LEU A 82 1.01 -16.04 22.29
C LEU A 82 1.86 -17.30 22.51
N ASP A 83 2.14 -18.09 21.46
CA ASP A 83 2.96 -19.29 21.59
C ASP A 83 4.37 -18.95 22.07
N SER A 84 4.97 -17.88 21.53
CA SER A 84 6.30 -17.43 21.94
C SER A 84 6.33 -16.87 23.37
N ALA A 85 5.25 -16.25 23.84
CA ALA A 85 5.15 -15.63 25.16
C ALA A 85 5.24 -16.63 26.31
N TRP A 86 4.70 -17.85 26.15
CA TRP A 86 4.70 -18.89 27.21
C TRP A 86 5.78 -19.97 27.05
N THR A 87 6.44 -20.07 25.89
CA THR A 87 7.39 -21.19 25.61
C THR A 87 8.84 -20.76 25.50
N ARG A 88 9.13 -19.46 25.37
CA ARG A 88 10.49 -18.95 25.14
C ARG A 88 10.89 -17.90 26.16
N GLU A 89 12.20 -17.68 26.24
CA GLU A 89 12.77 -16.56 26.98
C GLU A 89 12.23 -15.22 26.44
N PRO A 90 11.94 -14.23 27.30
CA PRO A 90 11.36 -12.95 26.90
C PRO A 90 12.01 -12.28 25.70
N ALA A 91 13.36 -12.21 25.69
CA ALA A 91 14.12 -11.60 24.61
C ALA A 91 13.97 -12.34 23.27
N ALA A 92 13.82 -13.67 23.30
CA ALA A 92 13.58 -14.46 22.11
C ALA A 92 12.16 -14.28 21.58
N ALA A 93 11.17 -14.16 22.48
CA ALA A 93 9.77 -13.91 22.12
C ALA A 93 9.59 -12.53 21.45
N GLU A 94 10.15 -11.47 22.03
CA GLU A 94 10.14 -10.12 21.45
C GLU A 94 10.73 -10.09 20.03
N LYS A 95 11.87 -10.75 19.82
CA LYS A 95 12.52 -10.81 18.51
C LYS A 95 11.67 -11.53 17.45
N ILE A 96 10.92 -12.56 17.84
CA ILE A 96 10.01 -13.28 16.95
C ILE A 96 8.85 -12.37 16.56
N VAL A 97 8.21 -11.72 17.54
CA VAL A 97 7.10 -10.79 17.29
C VAL A 97 7.54 -9.67 16.36
N ALA A 98 8.70 -9.04 16.59
CA ALA A 98 9.24 -7.99 15.72
C ALA A 98 9.50 -8.46 14.28
N SER A 99 10.03 -9.68 14.12
CA SER A 99 10.23 -10.29 12.80
C SER A 99 8.91 -10.55 12.07
N LEU A 100 7.89 -11.02 12.78
CA LEU A 100 6.58 -11.28 12.21
C LEU A 100 5.83 -9.98 11.87
N LEU A 101 5.92 -8.94 12.70
CA LEU A 101 5.39 -7.61 12.40
C LEU A 101 6.02 -7.04 11.12
N SER A 102 7.34 -7.21 10.94
CA SER A 102 8.03 -6.79 9.73
C SER A 102 7.53 -7.51 8.48
N ARG A 103 7.22 -8.82 8.59
CA ARG A 103 6.63 -9.61 7.49
C ARG A 103 5.19 -9.19 7.19
N GLU A 104 4.38 -8.96 8.22
CA GLU A 104 3.00 -8.49 8.07
C GLU A 104 2.97 -7.11 7.39
N ARG A 105 3.88 -6.21 7.76
CA ARG A 105 4.02 -4.91 7.09
C ARG A 105 4.24 -5.06 5.58
N LEU A 106 5.21 -5.88 5.16
CA LEU A 106 5.48 -6.12 3.74
C LEU A 106 4.25 -6.70 3.03
N TYR A 107 3.49 -7.58 3.67
CA TYR A 107 2.27 -8.14 3.12
C TYR A 107 1.16 -7.08 2.93
N LEU A 108 0.97 -6.21 3.93
CA LEU A 108 -0.01 -5.12 3.88
C LEU A 108 0.36 -4.06 2.82
N GLU A 109 1.65 -3.75 2.65
CA GLU A 109 2.17 -2.74 1.73
C GLU A 109 2.29 -3.21 0.27
N ARG A 110 2.36 -4.53 -0.01
CA ARG A 110 2.69 -5.11 -1.34
C ARG A 110 1.97 -4.48 -2.54
N ARG A 111 0.70 -4.08 -2.40
CA ARG A 111 -0.08 -3.45 -3.49
C ARG A 111 -0.13 -1.93 -3.40
N LEU A 112 0.25 -1.36 -2.27
CA LEU A 112 0.31 0.09 -2.07
C LEU A 112 1.51 0.69 -2.80
N THR A 113 2.63 -0.05 -2.89
CA THR A 113 3.81 0.37 -3.66
C THR A 113 3.45 0.74 -5.09
N PHE A 114 2.57 -0.03 -5.75
CA PHE A 114 2.10 0.29 -7.10
C PHE A 114 1.36 1.64 -7.17
N LEU A 115 0.46 1.93 -6.22
CA LEU A 115 -0.24 3.23 -6.16
C LEU A 115 0.73 4.39 -5.94
N GLY A 116 1.73 4.19 -5.05
CA GLY A 116 2.75 5.20 -4.79
C GLY A 116 3.62 5.48 -6.02
N THR A 117 4.09 4.43 -6.68
CA THR A 117 4.87 4.56 -7.92
C THR A 117 4.03 5.19 -9.04
N LEU A 118 2.80 4.73 -9.24
CA LEU A 118 1.91 5.29 -10.26
C LEU A 118 1.59 6.76 -9.97
N GLY A 119 1.23 7.09 -8.73
CA GLY A 119 0.91 8.45 -8.32
C GLY A 119 2.07 9.44 -8.54
N ASN A 120 3.31 9.02 -8.27
CA ASN A 120 4.48 9.86 -8.50
C ASN A 120 4.89 9.95 -9.98
N ASN A 121 4.64 8.92 -10.79
CA ASN A 121 5.11 8.86 -12.17
C ASN A 121 4.06 9.25 -13.23
N ALA A 122 2.77 9.12 -12.94
CA ALA A 122 1.70 9.45 -13.88
C ALA A 122 1.73 10.91 -14.41
N PRO A 123 2.07 11.94 -13.61
CA PRO A 123 2.23 13.30 -14.13
C PRO A 123 3.36 13.41 -15.16
N PHE A 124 4.47 12.71 -14.92
CA PHE A 124 5.61 12.70 -15.85
C PHE A 124 5.29 11.94 -17.13
N ILE A 125 4.49 10.87 -17.06
CA ILE A 125 3.97 10.18 -18.25
C ILE A 125 3.08 11.12 -19.07
N GLY A 126 2.19 11.88 -18.43
CA GLY A 126 1.36 12.90 -19.11
C GLY A 126 2.20 14.02 -19.76
N LEU A 127 3.19 14.54 -19.03
CA LEU A 127 4.15 15.53 -19.55
C LEU A 127 4.91 14.97 -20.76
N PHE A 128 5.34 13.71 -20.70
CA PHE A 128 5.95 13.06 -21.85
C PHE A 128 5.02 13.02 -23.05
N GLY A 129 3.73 12.73 -22.85
CA GLY A 129 2.68 12.85 -23.87
C GLY A 129 2.61 14.25 -24.50
N THR A 130 2.70 15.33 -23.69
CA THR A 130 2.75 16.70 -24.27
C THR A 130 3.96 16.92 -25.15
N VAL A 131 5.14 16.45 -24.73
CA VAL A 131 6.37 16.59 -25.51
C VAL A 131 6.24 15.89 -26.86
N LEU A 132 5.67 14.67 -26.88
CA LEU A 132 5.43 13.95 -28.13
C LEU A 132 4.42 14.64 -29.05
N GLY A 133 3.32 15.15 -28.50
CA GLY A 133 2.31 15.87 -29.28
C GLY A 133 2.86 17.16 -29.89
N ILE A 134 3.67 17.92 -29.14
CA ILE A 134 4.33 19.12 -29.64
C ILE A 134 5.31 18.78 -30.78
N ILE A 135 6.14 17.73 -30.62
CA ILE A 135 7.07 17.28 -31.67
C ILE A 135 6.31 16.92 -32.95
N ARG A 136 5.18 16.20 -32.83
CA ARG A 136 4.33 15.84 -33.98
C ARG A 136 3.74 17.08 -34.65
N ALA A 137 3.19 18.01 -33.87
CA ALA A 137 2.60 19.24 -34.40
C ALA A 137 3.60 20.10 -35.20
N PHE A 138 4.84 20.22 -34.72
CA PHE A 138 5.90 20.93 -35.44
C PHE A 138 6.40 20.18 -36.67
N ASN A 139 6.46 18.84 -36.61
CA ASN A 139 6.81 18.02 -37.79
C ASN A 139 5.77 18.18 -38.90
N ASP A 140 4.48 18.13 -38.56
CA ASP A 140 3.39 18.26 -39.53
C ASP A 140 3.39 19.64 -40.20
N LEU A 141 3.76 20.70 -39.47
CA LEU A 141 3.98 22.04 -40.03
C LEU A 141 5.17 22.07 -41.01
N ALA A 142 6.26 21.38 -40.69
CA ALA A 142 7.45 21.34 -41.54
C ALA A 142 7.20 20.58 -42.87
N VAL A 143 6.43 19.50 -42.82
CA VAL A 143 6.10 18.67 -44.00
C VAL A 143 4.99 19.31 -44.85
N ASN A 144 4.01 19.95 -44.22
CA ASN A 144 2.90 20.59 -44.90
C ASN A 144 2.90 22.10 -44.67
N THR A 145 3.71 22.84 -45.43
CA THR A 145 3.82 24.31 -45.30
C THR A 145 2.50 25.05 -45.57
N ARG A 146 1.51 24.38 -46.20
CA ARG A 146 0.14 24.91 -46.39
C ARG A 146 -0.80 24.61 -45.23
N ALA A 147 -0.43 23.72 -44.31
CA ALA A 147 -1.16 23.52 -43.08
C ALA A 147 -1.02 24.79 -42.25
N GLY A 148 -2.10 25.57 -42.17
CA GLY A 148 -2.10 26.83 -41.45
C GLY A 148 -1.86 26.65 -39.95
N SER A 149 -1.68 27.78 -39.25
CA SER A 149 -1.52 27.85 -37.79
C SER A 149 -2.58 27.05 -37.00
N SER A 150 -3.79 26.89 -37.55
CA SER A 150 -4.87 26.13 -36.94
C SER A 150 -4.55 24.65 -36.72
N ALA A 151 -3.82 23.98 -37.64
CA ALA A 151 -3.49 22.56 -37.50
C ALA A 151 -2.51 22.31 -36.34
N VAL A 152 -1.52 23.19 -36.21
CA VAL A 152 -0.53 23.13 -35.12
C VAL A 152 -1.18 23.41 -33.77
N MET A 153 -2.07 24.40 -33.70
CA MET A 153 -2.82 24.70 -32.48
C MET A 153 -3.69 23.53 -32.03
N ALA A 154 -4.30 22.80 -32.98
CA ALA A 154 -5.05 21.58 -32.67
C ALA A 154 -4.15 20.47 -32.08
N GLY A 155 -2.98 20.23 -32.69
CA GLY A 155 -2.02 19.23 -32.19
C GLY A 155 -1.46 19.55 -30.81
N ILE A 156 -1.19 20.83 -30.52
CA ILE A 156 -0.78 21.29 -29.17
C ILE A 156 -1.93 21.11 -28.17
N SER A 157 -3.16 21.44 -28.55
CA SER A 157 -4.33 21.25 -27.69
C SER A 157 -4.51 19.78 -27.31
N GLU A 158 -4.36 18.86 -28.25
CA GLU A 158 -4.41 17.42 -27.99
C GLU A 158 -3.28 16.98 -27.04
N ALA A 159 -2.08 17.51 -27.23
CA ALA A 159 -0.94 17.24 -26.36
C ALA A 159 -1.25 17.63 -24.91
N LEU A 160 -1.85 18.81 -24.67
CA LEU A 160 -2.22 19.30 -23.33
C LEU A 160 -3.22 18.39 -22.62
N VAL A 161 -4.11 17.72 -23.36
CA VAL A 161 -5.05 16.73 -22.79
C VAL A 161 -4.31 15.56 -22.15
N ALA A 162 -3.18 15.11 -22.72
CA ALA A 162 -2.39 14.03 -22.15
C ALA A 162 -1.86 14.35 -20.74
N THR A 163 -1.42 15.59 -20.50
CA THR A 163 -1.01 16.05 -19.15
C THR A 163 -2.20 16.13 -18.20
N ALA A 164 -3.34 16.66 -18.67
CA ALA A 164 -4.55 16.71 -17.85
C ALA A 164 -4.98 15.30 -17.39
N ILE A 165 -4.93 14.31 -18.29
CA ILE A 165 -5.20 12.91 -17.97
C ILE A 165 -4.15 12.37 -16.98
N GLY A 166 -2.86 12.65 -17.19
CA GLY A 166 -1.79 12.23 -16.29
C GLY A 166 -2.01 12.71 -14.85
N LEU A 167 -2.41 13.98 -14.68
CA LEU A 167 -2.77 14.55 -13.38
C LEU A 167 -4.05 13.91 -12.81
N PHE A 168 -5.07 13.70 -13.65
CA PHE A 168 -6.32 13.06 -13.24
C PHE A 168 -6.11 11.62 -12.72
N VAL A 169 -5.14 10.89 -13.27
CA VAL A 169 -4.76 9.55 -12.79
C VAL A 169 -3.91 9.63 -11.52
N ALA A 170 -2.98 10.58 -11.45
CA ALA A 170 -2.04 10.72 -10.34
C ALA A 170 -2.74 11.10 -9.03
N ILE A 171 -3.63 12.09 -9.05
CA ILE A 171 -4.22 12.67 -7.83
C ILE A 171 -4.98 11.61 -7.00
N PRO A 172 -5.92 10.84 -7.58
CA PRO A 172 -6.62 9.79 -6.83
C PRO A 172 -5.69 8.68 -6.34
N ALA A 173 -4.68 8.30 -7.15
CA ALA A 173 -3.71 7.28 -6.77
C ALA A 173 -2.88 7.70 -5.54
N VAL A 174 -2.40 8.95 -5.49
CA VAL A 174 -1.66 9.49 -4.35
C VAL A 174 -2.54 9.62 -3.11
N ILE A 175 -3.80 10.07 -3.26
CA ILE A 175 -4.75 10.17 -2.14
C ILE A 175 -4.99 8.77 -1.54
N ALA A 176 -5.27 7.78 -2.39
CA ALA A 176 -5.52 6.42 -1.97
C ALA A 176 -4.28 5.78 -1.32
N PHE A 177 -3.09 5.99 -1.89
CA PHE A 177 -1.82 5.54 -1.31
C PHE A 177 -1.65 6.06 0.12
N ASN A 178 -1.77 7.38 0.32
CA ASN A 178 -1.64 8.00 1.63
C ASN A 178 -2.70 7.52 2.62
N TYR A 179 -3.94 7.33 2.15
CA TYR A 179 -5.03 6.82 2.98
C TYR A 179 -4.76 5.38 3.45
N PHE A 180 -4.35 4.49 2.55
CA PHE A 180 -4.06 3.11 2.90
C PHE A 180 -2.79 2.96 3.73
N GLN A 181 -1.75 3.76 3.48
CA GLN A 181 -0.54 3.75 4.31
C GLN A 181 -0.87 4.05 5.77
N ARG A 182 -1.69 5.08 6.04
CA ARG A 182 -2.18 5.37 7.40
C ARG A 182 -2.98 4.22 8.01
N GLN A 183 -3.70 3.44 7.20
CA GLN A 183 -4.40 2.26 7.69
C GLN A 183 -3.42 1.14 8.04
N VAL A 184 -2.40 0.89 7.22
CA VAL A 184 -1.34 -0.07 7.53
C VAL A 184 -0.68 0.27 8.85
N ASP A 185 -0.27 1.52 9.04
CA ASP A 185 0.39 1.98 10.27
C ASP A 185 -0.50 1.76 11.49
N ARG A 186 -1.80 2.10 11.41
CA ARG A 186 -2.77 1.85 12.49
C ARG A 186 -2.90 0.37 12.82
N LEU A 187 -3.04 -0.48 11.81
CA LEU A 187 -3.18 -1.93 11.97
C LEU A 187 -1.96 -2.53 12.66
N LEU A 188 -0.76 -2.14 12.21
CA LEU A 188 0.51 -2.61 12.78
C LEU A 188 0.68 -2.13 14.22
N SER A 189 0.46 -0.85 14.51
CA SER A 189 0.59 -0.31 15.86
C SER A 189 -0.38 -0.97 16.86
N THR A 190 -1.63 -1.21 16.47
CA THR A 190 -2.58 -1.93 17.33
C THR A 190 -2.13 -3.36 17.59
N THR A 191 -1.66 -4.07 16.55
CA THR A 191 -1.24 -5.47 16.71
C THR A 191 0.05 -5.61 17.51
N GLU A 192 0.97 -4.66 17.36
CA GLU A 192 2.18 -4.55 18.16
C GLU A 192 1.86 -4.30 19.64
N ALA A 193 0.97 -3.35 19.94
CA ALA A 193 0.54 -3.08 21.31
C ALA A 193 -0.10 -4.30 21.98
N LEU A 194 -0.98 -5.01 21.26
CA LEU A 194 -1.58 -6.26 21.75
C LEU A 194 -0.52 -7.35 21.98
N SER A 195 0.42 -7.51 21.06
CA SER A 195 1.49 -8.50 21.19
C SER A 195 2.39 -8.20 22.40
N GLN A 196 2.74 -6.93 22.63
CA GLN A 196 3.51 -6.52 23.80
C GLN A 196 2.72 -6.75 25.11
N ALA A 197 1.42 -6.47 25.12
CA ALA A 197 0.59 -6.74 26.28
C ALA A 197 0.47 -8.24 26.59
N LEU A 198 0.39 -9.09 25.56
CA LEU A 198 0.44 -10.55 25.72
C LEU A 198 1.78 -10.99 26.33
N LEU A 199 2.90 -10.49 25.81
CA LEU A 199 4.24 -10.79 26.34
C LEU A 199 4.37 -10.36 27.81
N ALA A 200 3.91 -9.16 28.16
CA ALA A 200 3.92 -8.66 29.54
C ALA A 200 3.09 -9.54 30.47
N SER A 201 1.87 -9.92 30.07
CA SER A 201 1.00 -10.79 30.88
C SER A 201 1.63 -12.18 31.12
N ALA A 202 2.37 -12.72 30.15
CA ALA A 202 3.06 -13.99 30.31
C ALA A 202 4.23 -13.89 31.30
N GLN A 203 4.94 -12.75 31.32
CA GLN A 203 6.01 -12.49 32.28
C GLN A 203 5.49 -12.37 33.71
N GLU A 204 4.35 -11.69 33.92
CA GLU A 204 3.71 -11.58 35.24
C GLU A 204 3.32 -12.96 35.80
N VAL A 205 2.73 -13.81 34.97
CA VAL A 205 2.39 -15.20 35.35
C VAL A 205 3.64 -16.03 35.65
N GLY A 206 4.70 -15.90 34.83
CA GLY A 206 5.98 -16.57 35.06
C GLY A 206 6.69 -16.14 36.34
N ALA A 207 6.59 -14.85 36.70
CA ALA A 207 7.15 -14.29 37.93
C ALA A 207 6.38 -14.74 39.19
N GLY A 208 5.05 -14.88 39.11
CA GLY A 208 4.21 -15.35 40.21
C GLY A 208 4.39 -16.83 40.56
N GLY A 209 4.69 -17.69 39.57
CA GLY A 209 4.91 -19.13 39.78
C GLY A 209 6.23 -19.48 40.49
N GLY A 210 7.23 -18.60 40.46
CA GLY A 210 8.54 -18.82 41.08
C GLY A 210 8.61 -18.52 42.59
N ALA A 211 7.60 -17.83 43.14
CA ALA A 211 7.59 -17.44 44.55
C ALA A 211 7.08 -18.55 45.49
N SER A 212 6.33 -19.53 44.99
CA SER A 212 5.74 -20.60 45.83
C SER A 212 6.67 -21.78 46.10
N THR A 213 7.82 -21.88 45.43
CA THR A 213 8.70 -23.08 45.50
C THR A 213 9.95 -22.88 46.37
N ARG A 214 10.11 -21.74 47.07
CA ARG A 214 11.25 -21.49 47.97
C ARG A 214 10.93 -21.62 49.46
N THR A 215 9.75 -22.10 49.82
CA THR A 215 9.37 -22.35 51.23
C THR A 215 8.87 -23.78 51.41
N SER A 216 9.77 -24.75 51.27
CA SER A 216 9.59 -26.12 51.78
C SER A 216 10.94 -26.74 52.03
#